data_AF-A0AAD9Q8M7-F1
#
_entry.id   AF-A0AAD9Q8M7-F1
#
_cell.length_a   1.000
_cell.length_b   1.000
_cell.length_c   1.000
_cell.angle_alpha   90.00
_cell.angle_beta   90.00
_cell.angle_gamma   90.00
#
_symmetry.space_group_name_H-M   'P 1'
#
loop_
_entity.id
_entity.type
_entity.pdbx_description
1 polymer ?
#
loop_
_entity_poly.entity_id
_entity_poly.type
_entity_poly.pdbx_seq_one_letter_code
_entity_poly.pdbx_strand_id
1 'polypeptide(L)'
;MMSKTMFFFSVRVYELFLYDDELNRAKFSFGHFISHKNLKTGQLDMTKTVNSVLDRLVNPHWPYLPEKTRELSETSDRIDLAWSSVPDDPLNYDFLYHLLEVDEQGRQPKIDEHTPNEMFNRNSVSCLRRIAESKDKKAIQHPVVRMLIMRKWNKFGHWWFCVQAAFYTLFLTVLSYALIYGSTQDDPTKYSGKANGLRLFCEVLTVIFLMFFFFEEVNEAEREWQTYFKDPYNYFDWLGLILTFLVIPLRLAKVKFQWSLAGLGYLFNFLRLFKFSCVSRTTGLYTKTLAKIIYRDMIRFGVVFFIVFLGFCGALFMTLKATDNQDLFLSYGWLMLAAVRALVEQQPAEEDYSKFNWLAILIILAYMAMVIVILLNVLIAQLSDTYSEAKRNAKLQYSIDRMVIVTRLEHSRFARFNLRVKHYQEGDRVSETTLVK
;
A
#
# COMPACT_ATOMS: atom_id res chain seq x y z
N MET A 1 16.58 37.40 19.07
CA MET A 1 16.64 37.02 20.51
C MET A 1 15.72 35.85 20.89
N MET A 2 14.62 35.59 20.17
CA MET A 2 13.61 34.55 20.48
C MET A 2 14.04 33.10 20.13
N SER A 3 15.06 32.92 19.29
CA SER A 3 15.55 31.59 18.84
C SER A 3 16.30 30.81 19.94
N LYS A 4 17.05 31.50 20.82
CA LYS A 4 17.96 30.83 21.78
C LYS A 4 17.29 30.31 23.04
N THR A 5 16.29 31.02 23.57
CA THR A 5 15.48 30.55 24.71
C THR A 5 14.68 29.29 24.36
N MET A 6 14.43 29.07 23.05
CA MET A 6 13.73 27.90 22.53
C MET A 6 14.58 26.62 22.65
N PHE A 7 15.92 26.74 22.61
CA PHE A 7 16.87 25.62 22.67
C PHE A 7 16.85 24.91 24.04
N PHE A 8 16.86 25.68 25.13
CA PHE A 8 16.79 25.14 26.51
C PHE A 8 15.43 24.50 26.84
N PHE A 9 14.35 24.97 26.21
CA PHE A 9 13.03 24.35 26.32
C PHE A 9 12.87 23.10 25.44
N SER A 10 13.62 23.00 24.33
CA SER A 10 13.54 21.87 23.40
C SER A 10 13.88 20.53 24.07
N VAL A 11 14.93 20.52 24.91
CA VAL A 11 15.36 19.35 25.68
C VAL A 11 14.26 18.87 26.66
N ARG A 12 13.51 19.79 27.25
CA ARG A 12 12.50 19.47 28.29
C ARG A 12 11.19 18.88 27.77
N VAL A 13 10.84 19.12 26.50
CA VAL A 13 9.49 18.77 26.01
C VAL A 13 9.39 17.30 25.66
N TYR A 14 10.43 16.69 25.07
CA TYR A 14 10.38 15.26 24.74
C TYR A 14 10.56 14.36 25.96
N GLU A 15 11.27 14.80 27.02
CA GLU A 15 11.40 14.09 28.30
C GLU A 15 10.04 13.76 28.93
N LEU A 16 9.02 14.62 28.73
CA LEU A 16 7.65 14.40 29.20
C LEU A 16 6.98 13.15 28.59
N PHE A 17 7.50 12.66 27.47
CA PHE A 17 6.98 11.49 26.76
C PHE A 17 7.88 10.26 26.91
N LEU A 18 9.04 10.41 27.56
CA LEU A 18 9.93 9.31 27.89
C LEU A 18 9.51 8.67 29.22
N TYR A 19 9.96 7.43 29.42
CA TYR A 19 9.72 6.69 30.65
C TYR A 19 10.31 7.43 31.86
N ASP A 20 9.51 7.56 32.91
CA ASP A 20 9.89 8.17 34.17
C ASP A 20 9.85 7.09 35.27
N ASP A 21 10.99 6.87 35.93
CA ASP A 21 11.17 5.84 36.96
C ASP A 21 10.32 6.14 38.21
N GLU A 22 10.03 7.41 38.51
CA GLU A 22 9.18 7.79 39.66
C GLU A 22 7.71 7.43 39.41
N LEU A 23 7.25 7.58 38.16
CA LEU A 23 5.87 7.34 37.76
C LEU A 23 5.63 5.90 37.27
N ASN A 24 6.69 5.10 37.08
CA ASN A 24 6.67 3.80 36.41
C ASN A 24 6.05 3.81 35.01
N ARG A 25 5.90 5.00 34.39
CA ARG A 25 5.33 5.24 33.05
C ARG A 25 5.69 6.63 32.57
N ALA A 26 5.65 6.86 31.26
CA ALA A 26 5.72 8.22 30.72
C ALA A 26 4.56 9.09 31.22
N LYS A 27 4.85 10.36 31.50
CA LYS A 27 3.85 11.35 31.93
C LYS A 27 2.78 11.58 30.85
N PHE A 28 3.17 11.49 29.59
CA PHE A 28 2.29 11.59 28.43
C PHE A 28 2.65 10.54 27.37
N SER A 29 1.65 9.93 26.74
CA SER A 29 1.87 8.99 25.62
C SER A 29 1.70 9.71 24.28
N PHE A 30 2.80 9.91 23.53
CA PHE A 30 2.75 10.59 22.23
C PHE A 30 1.82 9.86 21.24
N GLY A 31 1.81 8.52 21.28
CA GLY A 31 0.90 7.70 20.49
C GLY A 31 -0.58 8.02 20.72
N HIS A 32 -0.98 8.35 21.95
CA HIS A 32 -2.35 8.73 22.27
C HIS A 32 -2.73 10.06 21.61
N PHE A 33 -1.85 11.07 21.66
CA PHE A 33 -2.09 12.36 20.99
C PHE A 33 -2.26 12.23 19.48
N ILE A 34 -1.48 11.33 18.83
CA ILE A 34 -1.59 11.08 17.40
C ILE A 34 -2.94 10.44 17.04
N SER A 35 -3.43 9.50 17.86
CA SER A 35 -4.67 8.77 17.57
C SER A 35 -5.93 9.43 18.13
N HIS A 36 -5.81 10.50 18.93
CA HIS A 36 -6.92 11.11 19.63
C HIS A 36 -7.90 11.78 18.63
N LYS A 37 -9.11 11.21 18.56
CA LYS A 37 -10.22 11.76 17.77
C LYS A 37 -11.25 12.36 18.70
N ASN A 38 -11.76 13.52 18.31
CA ASN A 38 -12.85 14.15 19.01
C ASN A 38 -14.13 13.30 18.84
N LEU A 39 -14.76 12.91 19.95
CA LEU A 39 -15.96 12.06 19.98
C LEU A 39 -17.16 12.67 19.23
N LYS A 40 -17.23 14.01 19.12
CA LYS A 40 -18.35 14.70 18.47
C LYS A 40 -18.18 14.88 16.96
N THR A 41 -16.95 15.04 16.49
CA THR A 41 -16.67 15.35 15.07
C THR A 41 -15.97 14.21 14.32
N GLY A 42 -15.42 13.23 15.05
CA GLY A 42 -14.60 12.15 14.50
C GLY A 42 -13.25 12.61 13.93
N GLN A 43 -12.93 13.90 14.03
CA GLN A 43 -11.69 14.50 13.52
C GLN A 43 -10.58 14.48 14.57
N LEU A 44 -9.33 14.54 14.10
CA LEU A 44 -8.16 14.62 14.97
C LEU A 44 -8.08 15.99 15.64
N ASP A 45 -8.10 16.00 16.98
CA ASP A 45 -8.16 17.23 17.76
C ASP A 45 -6.75 17.81 18.03
N MET A 46 -5.77 16.91 18.22
CA MET A 46 -4.43 17.26 18.70
C MET A 46 -3.40 17.47 17.59
N THR A 47 -3.83 17.69 16.34
CA THR A 47 -2.92 17.84 15.18
C THR A 47 -1.92 18.98 15.37
N LYS A 48 -2.34 20.12 15.93
CA LYS A 48 -1.44 21.24 16.24
C LYS A 48 -0.37 20.84 17.25
N THR A 49 -0.78 20.20 18.34
CA THR A 49 0.12 19.72 19.40
C THR A 49 1.12 18.70 18.86
N VAL A 50 0.67 17.74 18.07
CA VAL A 50 1.54 16.74 17.43
C VAL A 50 2.59 17.42 16.57
N ASN A 51 2.21 18.37 15.70
CA ASN A 51 3.16 19.10 14.86
C ASN A 51 4.12 19.94 15.71
N SER A 52 3.65 20.64 16.74
CA SER A 52 4.51 21.41 17.65
C SER A 52 5.52 20.54 18.42
N VAL A 53 5.15 19.32 18.78
CA VAL A 53 6.08 18.35 19.38
C VAL A 53 7.10 17.88 18.34
N LEU A 54 6.68 17.59 17.12
CA LEU A 54 7.58 17.21 16.02
C LEU A 54 8.57 18.33 15.67
N ASP A 55 8.14 19.60 15.69
CA ASP A 55 9.01 20.76 15.47
C ASP A 55 10.15 20.82 16.49
N ARG A 56 9.91 20.35 17.73
CA ARG A 56 10.92 20.26 18.81
C ARG A 56 11.88 19.09 18.68
N LEU A 57 11.60 18.14 17.79
CA LEU A 57 12.53 17.05 17.45
C LEU A 57 13.57 17.46 16.39
N VAL A 58 13.53 18.72 15.92
CA VAL A 58 14.52 19.30 15.01
C VAL A 58 15.29 20.36 15.76
N ASN A 59 16.56 20.07 16.06
CA ASN A 59 17.44 21.04 16.70
C ASN A 59 18.42 21.59 15.66
N PRO A 60 18.43 22.90 15.40
CA PRO A 60 19.47 23.49 14.56
C PRO A 60 20.83 23.37 15.26
N HIS A 61 21.86 22.94 14.53
CA HIS A 61 23.20 22.72 15.05
C HIS A 61 24.21 23.60 14.32
N TRP A 62 25.05 24.28 15.10
CA TRP A 62 26.15 25.11 14.61
C TRP A 62 27.48 24.47 15.01
N PRO A 63 28.24 23.89 14.05
CA PRO A 63 29.46 23.10 14.34
C PRO A 63 30.55 23.84 15.13
N TYR A 64 30.55 25.17 15.06
CA TYR A 64 31.58 26.02 15.64
C TYR A 64 31.23 26.53 17.04
N LEU A 65 30.04 26.20 17.56
CA LEU A 65 29.59 26.64 18.88
C LEU A 65 29.84 25.54 19.92
N PRO A 66 30.45 25.87 21.08
CA PRO A 66 30.59 24.91 22.18
C PRO A 66 29.21 24.51 22.71
N GLU A 67 29.04 23.21 22.98
CA GLU A 67 27.83 22.67 23.60
C GLU A 67 27.65 23.28 24.99
N LYS A 68 26.47 23.86 25.26
CA LYS A 68 26.17 24.45 26.56
C LYS A 68 25.81 23.32 27.53
N THR A 69 26.81 22.66 28.10
CA THR A 69 26.64 21.60 29.12
C THR A 69 26.20 22.21 30.45
N ARG A 70 25.42 21.47 31.25
CA ARG A 70 24.86 21.91 32.55
C ARG A 70 25.90 22.45 33.55
N GLU A 71 27.17 22.12 33.38
CA GLU A 71 28.26 22.41 34.33
C GLU A 71 29.02 23.72 34.06
N LEU A 72 28.71 24.45 32.98
CA LEU A 72 29.43 25.68 32.61
C LEU A 72 28.79 26.94 33.22
N SER A 73 28.74 27.04 34.56
CA SER A 73 28.21 28.24 35.23
C SER A 73 29.15 29.45 35.12
N GLU A 74 30.46 29.25 35.02
CA GLU A 74 31.46 30.33 34.97
C GLU A 74 31.82 30.79 33.55
N THR A 75 31.47 30.02 32.51
CA THR A 75 31.78 30.35 31.11
C THR A 75 30.57 30.85 30.32
N SER A 76 29.42 31.05 30.99
CA SER A 76 28.15 31.41 30.35
C SER A 76 28.25 32.69 29.52
N ASP A 77 28.90 33.74 30.02
CA ASP A 77 28.94 35.04 29.34
C ASP A 77 29.71 35.00 28.02
N ARG A 78 30.84 34.27 27.99
CA ARG A 78 31.65 34.08 26.76
C ARG A 78 30.92 33.20 25.76
N ILE A 79 30.21 32.19 26.24
CA ILE A 79 29.37 31.32 25.42
C ILE A 79 28.23 32.16 24.82
N ASP A 80 27.52 32.95 25.63
CA ASP A 80 26.39 33.77 25.20
C ASP A 80 26.79 34.85 24.18
N LEU A 81 28.00 35.42 24.33
CA LEU A 81 28.60 36.31 23.36
C LEU A 81 28.90 35.58 22.03
N ALA A 82 29.49 34.37 22.09
CA ALA A 82 29.75 33.55 20.92
C ALA A 82 28.46 33.14 20.21
N TRP A 83 27.38 32.85 20.94
CA TRP A 83 26.07 32.60 20.35
C TRP A 83 25.52 33.84 19.65
N SER A 84 25.81 35.06 20.14
CA SER A 84 25.26 36.32 19.61
C SER A 84 25.84 36.76 18.26
N SER A 85 27.01 36.24 17.90
CA SER A 85 27.74 36.58 16.68
C SER A 85 27.50 35.64 15.50
N VAL A 86 26.72 34.57 15.69
CA VAL A 86 26.47 33.56 14.64
C VAL A 86 25.31 33.98 13.74
N PRO A 87 25.42 33.77 12.40
CA PRO A 87 24.30 33.93 11.48
C PRO A 87 23.08 33.11 11.91
N ASP A 88 21.88 33.62 11.65
CA ASP A 88 20.62 32.96 12.04
C ASP A 88 20.41 31.59 11.37
N ASP A 89 21.10 31.33 10.25
CA ASP A 89 20.94 30.09 9.48
C ASP A 89 21.87 28.98 9.98
N PRO A 90 21.33 27.83 10.44
CA PRO A 90 22.11 26.69 10.90
C PRO A 90 22.58 25.83 9.72
N LEU A 91 23.86 25.44 9.75
CA LEU A 91 24.48 24.61 8.71
C LEU A 91 24.01 23.14 8.75
N ASN A 92 23.73 22.64 9.96
CA ASN A 92 23.30 21.27 10.22
C ASN A 92 22.05 21.26 11.09
N TYR A 93 21.26 20.20 10.98
CA TYR A 93 20.10 19.95 11.83
C TYR A 93 20.24 18.58 12.49
N ASP A 94 20.08 18.56 13.80
CA ASP A 94 20.07 17.37 14.63
C ASP A 94 18.62 16.90 14.76
N PHE A 95 18.33 15.75 14.16
CA PHE A 95 17.02 15.12 14.21
C PHE A 95 16.98 14.10 15.33
N LEU A 96 16.00 14.24 16.22
CA LEU A 96 15.76 13.32 17.33
C LEU A 96 14.66 12.32 16.95
N TYR A 97 14.98 11.02 16.93
CA TYR A 97 14.05 9.95 16.54
C TYR A 97 13.51 9.16 17.72
N HIS A 98 14.13 9.24 18.89
CA HIS A 98 13.76 8.45 20.07
C HIS A 98 12.26 8.48 20.35
N LEU A 99 11.61 9.66 20.26
CA LEU A 99 10.18 9.84 20.54
C LEU A 99 9.27 9.11 19.55
N LEU A 100 9.72 8.91 18.30
CA LEU A 100 8.94 8.18 17.30
C LEU A 100 9.04 6.66 17.45
N GLU A 101 10.07 6.22 18.18
CA GLU A 101 10.44 4.82 18.39
C GLU A 101 10.12 4.30 19.79
N VAL A 102 9.52 5.10 20.68
CA VAL A 102 9.10 4.63 22.01
C VAL A 102 7.95 3.63 21.97
N ASP A 103 7.84 2.81 23.00
CA ASP A 103 6.65 1.98 23.23
C ASP A 103 5.49 2.79 23.84
N GLU A 104 4.38 2.12 24.15
CA GLU A 104 3.18 2.77 24.71
C GLU A 104 3.43 3.45 26.07
N GLN A 105 4.47 2.99 26.79
CA GLN A 105 4.88 3.50 28.10
C GLN A 105 6.01 4.53 28.02
N GLY A 106 6.50 4.86 26.82
CA GLY A 106 7.58 5.83 26.61
C GLY A 106 8.99 5.23 26.74
N ARG A 107 9.13 3.90 26.79
CA ARG A 107 10.45 3.25 26.88
C ARG A 107 11.11 3.23 25.51
N GLN A 108 12.41 3.48 25.50
CA GLN A 108 13.22 3.42 24.29
C GLN A 108 13.65 1.97 23.99
N PRO A 109 13.84 1.59 22.70
CA PRO A 109 14.30 0.25 22.32
C PRO A 109 15.68 -0.13 22.86
N LYS A 110 16.54 0.85 23.09
CA LYS A 110 17.87 0.68 23.69
C LYS A 110 18.09 1.69 24.79
N ILE A 111 18.86 1.31 25.81
CA ILE A 111 19.24 2.18 26.94
C ILE A 111 20.47 2.99 26.53
N ASP A 112 21.50 2.31 26.00
CA ASP A 112 22.65 2.91 25.32
C ASP A 112 22.77 2.37 23.88
N GLU A 113 23.67 2.90 23.06
CA GLU A 113 23.84 2.47 21.66
C GLU A 113 23.93 0.94 21.47
N HIS A 114 24.44 0.23 22.48
CA HIS A 114 24.76 -1.20 22.43
C HIS A 114 23.84 -2.07 23.30
N THR A 115 23.14 -1.52 24.28
CA THR A 115 22.35 -2.28 25.27
C THR A 115 20.86 -2.24 24.94
N PRO A 116 20.25 -3.37 24.51
CA PRO A 116 18.81 -3.42 24.26
C PRO A 116 18.04 -3.33 25.58
N ASN A 117 16.95 -2.57 25.58
CA ASN A 117 16.11 -2.46 26.76
C ASN A 117 15.23 -3.72 26.90
N GLU A 118 15.43 -4.50 27.96
CA GLU A 118 14.64 -5.72 28.20
C GLU A 118 13.17 -5.41 28.52
N MET A 119 12.92 -4.26 29.13
CA MET A 119 11.59 -3.80 29.53
C MET A 119 10.80 -3.15 28.38
N PHE A 120 11.42 -3.00 27.21
CA PHE A 120 10.77 -2.43 26.03
C PHE A 120 9.72 -3.39 25.45
N ASN A 121 8.49 -2.92 25.30
CA ASN A 121 7.46 -3.72 24.66
C ASN A 121 7.70 -3.77 23.14
N ARG A 122 8.33 -4.87 22.69
CA ARG A 122 8.63 -5.15 21.27
C ARG A 122 7.39 -5.24 20.38
N ASN A 123 6.25 -5.57 20.98
CA ASN A 123 4.98 -5.72 20.26
C ASN A 123 4.18 -4.40 20.20
N SER A 124 4.70 -3.32 20.80
CA SER A 124 4.03 -2.01 20.78
C SER A 124 3.93 -1.44 19.36
N VAL A 125 2.80 -0.80 19.08
CA VAL A 125 2.59 -0.06 17.82
C VAL A 125 3.42 1.23 17.85
N SER A 126 4.34 1.38 16.89
CA SER A 126 5.20 2.56 16.78
C SER A 126 4.40 3.84 16.51
N CYS A 127 4.92 4.98 16.96
CA CYS A 127 4.31 6.28 16.68
C CYS A 127 4.27 6.58 15.18
N LEU A 128 5.26 6.12 14.42
CA LEU A 128 5.26 6.16 12.95
C LEU A 128 4.03 5.49 12.34
N ARG A 129 3.65 4.30 12.85
CA ARG A 129 2.47 3.58 12.38
C ARG A 129 1.19 4.34 12.72
N ARG A 130 1.10 4.89 13.93
CA ARG A 130 -0.04 5.73 14.35
C ARG A 130 -0.15 6.99 13.47
N ILE A 131 0.97 7.61 13.08
CA ILE A 131 1.00 8.77 12.18
C ILE A 131 0.53 8.38 10.77
N ALA A 132 0.93 7.21 10.27
CA ALA A 132 0.46 6.71 8.98
C ALA A 132 -1.06 6.45 8.98
N GLU A 133 -1.59 5.93 10.10
CA GLU A 133 -3.03 5.65 10.28
C GLU A 133 -3.87 6.90 10.53
N SER A 134 -3.30 7.95 11.12
CA SER A 134 -4.01 9.20 11.45
C SER A 134 -4.38 10.01 10.20
N LYS A 135 -3.71 9.79 9.06
CA LYS A 135 -3.88 10.56 7.81
C LYS A 135 -3.60 12.07 7.97
N ASP A 136 -2.90 12.50 9.03
CA ASP A 136 -2.48 13.88 9.20
C ASP A 136 -1.36 14.23 8.20
N LYS A 137 -1.73 14.95 7.13
CA LYS A 137 -0.80 15.33 6.05
C LYS A 137 0.40 16.13 6.56
N LYS A 138 0.22 16.96 7.59
CA LYS A 138 1.30 17.83 8.11
C LYS A 138 2.33 17.00 8.87
N ALA A 139 1.87 16.13 9.76
CA ALA A 139 2.75 15.23 10.52
C ALA A 139 3.52 14.27 9.60
N ILE A 140 2.87 13.73 8.55
CA ILE A 140 3.49 12.83 7.56
C ILE A 140 4.57 13.56 6.74
N GLN A 141 4.35 14.83 6.41
CA GLN A 141 5.30 15.64 5.63
C GLN A 141 6.41 16.27 6.48
N HIS A 142 6.32 16.15 7.80
CA HIS A 142 7.30 16.72 8.72
C HIS A 142 8.71 16.15 8.45
N PRO A 143 9.77 16.99 8.43
CA PRO A 143 11.13 16.57 8.05
C PRO A 143 11.68 15.44 8.93
N VAL A 144 11.42 15.44 10.24
CA VAL A 144 11.83 14.36 11.17
C VAL A 144 11.28 13.01 10.72
N VAL A 145 9.97 12.96 10.44
CA VAL A 145 9.27 11.75 10.04
C VAL A 145 9.80 11.26 8.70
N ARG A 146 9.90 12.16 7.71
CA ARG A 146 10.44 11.84 6.37
C ARG A 146 11.87 11.29 6.43
N MET A 147 12.73 11.90 7.24
CA MET A 147 14.13 11.51 7.35
C MET A 147 14.29 10.13 8.00
N LEU A 148 13.52 9.88 9.07
CA LEU A 148 13.48 8.58 9.74
C LEU A 148 13.05 7.45 8.77
N ILE A 149 12.01 7.69 7.97
CA ILE A 149 11.53 6.70 6.99
C ILE A 149 12.55 6.47 5.88
N MET A 150 13.15 7.55 5.38
CA MET A 150 14.15 7.45 4.33
C MET A 150 15.33 6.57 4.79
N ARG A 151 15.80 6.78 6.02
CA ARG A 151 16.86 5.96 6.61
C ARG A 151 16.45 4.50 6.76
N LYS A 152 15.32 4.22 7.41
CA LYS A 152 14.87 2.84 7.64
C LYS A 152 14.67 2.07 6.33
N TRP A 153 14.11 2.73 5.32
CA TRP A 153 13.96 2.17 4.00
C TRP A 153 15.31 1.86 3.32
N ASN A 154 16.27 2.79 3.36
CA ASN A 154 17.58 2.55 2.75
C ASN A 154 18.39 1.49 3.50
N LYS A 155 18.22 1.39 4.83
CA LYS A 155 18.96 0.47 5.69
C LYS A 155 18.50 -0.98 5.56
N PHE A 156 17.18 -1.21 5.56
CA PHE A 156 16.63 -2.57 5.45
C PHE A 156 15.37 -2.66 4.60
N GLY A 157 14.49 -1.66 4.62
CA GLY A 157 13.16 -1.76 4.02
C GLY A 157 13.19 -2.10 2.53
N HIS A 158 14.02 -1.39 1.75
CA HIS A 158 14.14 -1.62 0.31
C HIS A 158 14.68 -3.01 -0.01
N TRP A 159 15.74 -3.43 0.69
CA TRP A 159 16.37 -4.73 0.43
C TRP A 159 15.43 -5.88 0.79
N TRP A 160 14.83 -5.86 1.99
CA TRP A 160 13.88 -6.90 2.41
C TRP A 160 12.65 -6.97 1.52
N PHE A 161 12.08 -5.82 1.15
CA PHE A 161 10.91 -5.77 0.28
C PHE A 161 11.22 -6.26 -1.14
N CYS A 162 12.41 -5.95 -1.66
CA CYS A 162 12.90 -6.46 -2.94
C CYS A 162 13.11 -7.99 -2.90
N VAL A 163 13.68 -8.51 -1.82
CA VAL A 163 13.85 -9.97 -1.62
C VAL A 163 12.48 -10.66 -1.58
N GLN A 164 11.50 -10.11 -0.87
CA GLN A 164 10.15 -10.66 -0.81
C GLN A 164 9.47 -10.65 -2.19
N ALA A 165 9.61 -9.56 -2.95
CA ALA A 165 9.10 -9.48 -4.32
C ALA A 165 9.77 -10.50 -5.25
N ALA A 166 11.10 -10.64 -5.17
CA ALA A 166 11.86 -11.61 -5.97
C ALA A 166 11.48 -13.06 -5.63
N PHE A 167 11.27 -13.36 -4.35
CA PHE A 167 10.80 -14.66 -3.88
C PHE A 167 9.39 -14.98 -4.40
N TYR A 168 8.49 -13.99 -4.41
CA TYR A 168 7.16 -14.15 -5.00
C TYR A 168 7.21 -14.32 -6.53
N THR A 169 8.08 -13.59 -7.22
CA THR A 169 8.29 -13.77 -8.67
C THR A 169 8.84 -15.17 -8.99
N LEU A 170 9.74 -15.70 -8.16
CA LEU A 170 10.22 -17.09 -8.29
C LEU A 170 9.07 -18.09 -8.13
N PHE A 171 8.18 -17.89 -7.16
CA PHE A 171 6.98 -18.71 -7.04
C PHE A 171 6.12 -18.66 -8.31
N LEU A 172 5.89 -17.47 -8.88
CA LEU A 172 5.11 -17.32 -10.10
C LEU A 172 5.75 -18.04 -11.30
N THR A 173 7.08 -17.97 -11.48
CA THR A 173 7.72 -18.67 -12.60
C THR A 173 7.63 -20.18 -12.48
N VAL A 174 7.79 -20.73 -11.26
CA VAL A 174 7.62 -22.15 -10.98
C VAL A 174 6.16 -22.57 -11.20
N LEU A 175 5.19 -21.74 -10.78
CA LEU A 175 3.76 -21.95 -11.01
C LEU A 175 3.40 -21.91 -12.50
N SER A 176 3.92 -20.96 -13.25
CA SER A 176 3.75 -20.88 -14.71
C SER A 176 4.27 -22.13 -15.38
N TYR A 177 5.46 -22.60 -15.03
CA TYR A 177 6.00 -23.83 -15.61
C TYR A 177 5.12 -25.05 -15.26
N ALA A 178 4.71 -25.20 -14.00
CA ALA A 178 3.88 -26.31 -13.56
C ALA A 178 2.50 -26.36 -14.24
N LEU A 179 1.82 -25.22 -14.38
CA LEU A 179 0.46 -25.16 -14.93
C LEU A 179 0.43 -25.15 -16.46
N ILE A 180 1.30 -24.37 -17.11
CA ILE A 180 1.31 -24.24 -18.58
C ILE A 180 1.84 -25.51 -19.23
N TYR A 181 2.95 -26.07 -18.71
CA TYR A 181 3.46 -27.35 -19.23
C TYR A 181 2.58 -28.53 -18.80
N GLY A 182 1.84 -28.39 -17.70
CA GLY A 182 0.84 -29.36 -17.29
C GLY A 182 -0.36 -29.42 -18.22
N SER A 183 -0.79 -28.29 -18.79
CA SER A 183 -1.99 -28.22 -19.65
C SER A 183 -1.75 -28.78 -21.04
N THR A 184 -0.49 -28.88 -21.49
CA THR A 184 -0.14 -29.44 -22.80
C THR A 184 -0.08 -30.97 -22.82
N GLN A 185 -0.39 -31.66 -21.72
CA GLN A 185 -0.34 -33.12 -21.64
C GLN A 185 -1.70 -33.76 -21.47
N ASP A 186 -1.89 -34.87 -22.18
CA ASP A 186 -3.14 -35.63 -22.20
C ASP A 186 -3.50 -36.23 -20.83
N ASP A 187 -2.50 -36.72 -20.10
CA ASP A 187 -2.63 -37.24 -18.74
C ASP A 187 -1.78 -36.43 -17.75
N PRO A 188 -2.37 -35.52 -16.96
CA PRO A 188 -1.61 -34.67 -16.04
C PRO A 188 -0.99 -35.44 -14.86
N THR A 189 -1.20 -36.74 -14.74
CA THR A 189 -0.71 -37.60 -13.64
C THR A 189 0.40 -38.57 -14.06
N LYS A 190 0.75 -38.62 -15.34
CA LYS A 190 1.83 -39.48 -15.85
C LYS A 190 3.10 -38.65 -16.03
N TYR A 191 4.16 -39.05 -15.34
CA TYR A 191 5.45 -38.36 -15.43
C TYR A 191 6.49 -39.24 -16.14
N SER A 192 6.48 -39.27 -17.48
CA SER A 192 7.46 -40.02 -18.27
C SER A 192 8.44 -39.11 -19.00
N GLY A 193 9.72 -39.13 -18.63
CA GLY A 193 10.80 -38.39 -19.29
C GLY A 193 11.38 -37.23 -18.49
N LYS A 194 12.49 -36.64 -18.98
CA LYS A 194 13.27 -35.61 -18.27
C LYS A 194 12.46 -34.32 -18.01
N ALA A 195 11.69 -33.85 -19.00
CA ALA A 195 10.84 -32.67 -18.85
C ALA A 195 9.69 -32.89 -17.84
N ASN A 196 9.18 -34.13 -17.78
CA ASN A 196 8.18 -34.54 -16.79
C ASN A 196 8.75 -34.64 -15.37
N GLY A 197 10.02 -35.02 -15.22
CA GLY A 197 10.73 -34.93 -13.93
C GLY A 197 10.84 -33.50 -13.43
N LEU A 198 11.22 -32.55 -14.30
CA LEU A 198 11.29 -31.13 -13.95
C LEU A 198 9.91 -30.58 -13.57
N ARG A 199 8.84 -31.00 -14.27
CA ARG A 199 7.47 -30.65 -13.93
C ARG A 199 7.09 -31.12 -12.53
N LEU A 200 7.35 -32.38 -12.19
CA LEU A 200 7.07 -32.91 -10.85
C LEU A 200 7.80 -32.12 -9.78
N PHE A 201 9.07 -31.80 -10.00
CA PHE A 201 9.85 -30.95 -9.10
C PHE A 201 9.20 -29.56 -8.93
N CYS A 202 8.81 -28.91 -10.03
CA CYS A 202 8.12 -27.62 -9.98
C CYS A 202 6.76 -27.72 -9.26
N GLU A 203 5.99 -28.79 -9.47
CA GLU A 203 4.70 -29.01 -8.78
C GLU A 203 4.91 -29.16 -7.27
N VAL A 204 5.85 -30.00 -6.83
CA VAL A 204 6.18 -30.15 -5.40
C VAL A 204 6.64 -28.82 -4.81
N LEU A 205 7.50 -28.10 -5.52
CA LEU A 205 7.99 -26.79 -5.08
C LEU A 205 6.86 -25.75 -5.01
N THR A 206 5.91 -25.73 -5.95
CA THR A 206 4.74 -24.84 -5.88
C THR A 206 3.87 -25.14 -4.67
N VAL A 207 3.65 -26.41 -4.32
CA VAL A 207 2.88 -26.78 -3.12
C VAL A 207 3.57 -26.29 -1.86
N ILE A 208 4.91 -26.44 -1.77
CA ILE A 208 5.70 -25.91 -0.64
C ILE A 208 5.54 -24.39 -0.54
N PHE A 209 5.67 -23.66 -1.65
CA PHE A 209 5.48 -22.21 -1.67
C PHE A 209 4.05 -21.80 -1.31
N LEU A 210 3.04 -22.51 -1.81
CA LEU A 210 1.64 -22.26 -1.48
C LEU A 210 1.38 -22.42 0.02
N MET A 211 1.91 -23.47 0.63
CA MET A 211 1.81 -23.67 2.07
C MET A 211 2.51 -22.56 2.84
N PHE A 212 3.72 -22.16 2.43
CA PHE A 212 4.45 -21.05 3.02
C PHE A 212 3.65 -19.73 2.97
N PHE A 213 3.14 -19.35 1.78
CA PHE A 213 2.36 -18.12 1.63
C PHE A 213 1.02 -18.16 2.34
N PHE A 214 0.38 -19.33 2.44
CA PHE A 214 -0.83 -19.50 3.23
C PHE A 214 -0.55 -19.21 4.71
N PHE A 215 0.50 -19.77 5.28
CA PHE A 215 0.88 -19.49 6.67
C PHE A 215 1.29 -18.04 6.90
N GLU A 216 2.01 -17.41 5.95
CA GLU A 216 2.32 -15.98 6.03
C GLU A 216 1.04 -15.12 6.01
N GLU A 217 0.07 -15.44 5.16
CA GLU A 217 -1.18 -14.67 5.05
C GLU A 217 -2.07 -14.86 6.30
N VAL A 218 -2.15 -16.07 6.85
CA VAL A 218 -2.82 -16.34 8.14
C VAL A 218 -2.14 -15.54 9.26
N ASN A 219 -0.82 -15.53 9.29
CA ASN A 219 -0.05 -14.79 10.28
C ASN A 219 -0.31 -13.26 10.18
N GLU A 220 -0.33 -12.70 8.97
CA GLU A 220 -0.65 -11.28 8.76
C GLU A 220 -2.10 -10.96 9.19
N ALA A 221 -3.06 -11.83 8.85
CA ALA A 221 -4.46 -11.69 9.20
C ALA A 221 -4.70 -11.74 10.72
N GLU A 222 -4.04 -12.67 11.42
CA GLU A 222 -4.11 -12.79 12.89
C GLU A 222 -3.51 -11.53 13.55
N ARG A 223 -2.38 -11.04 13.05
CA ARG A 223 -1.69 -9.89 13.65
C ARG A 223 -2.45 -8.58 13.49
N GLU A 224 -3.10 -8.37 12.34
CA GLU A 224 -3.69 -7.09 11.97
C GLU A 224 -5.20 -7.17 11.72
N TRP A 225 -5.92 -8.11 12.36
CA TRP A 225 -7.33 -8.43 12.12
C TRP A 225 -8.22 -7.23 11.75
N GLN A 226 -8.26 -6.19 12.59
CA GLN A 226 -9.15 -5.04 12.38
C GLN A 226 -8.81 -4.18 11.15
N THR A 227 -7.54 -4.09 10.79
CA THR A 227 -7.06 -3.29 9.66
C THR A 227 -6.97 -4.14 8.38
N TYR A 228 -6.67 -5.42 8.54
CA TYR A 228 -6.47 -6.38 7.47
C TYR A 228 -7.73 -6.57 6.61
N PHE A 229 -8.90 -6.76 7.23
CA PHE A 229 -10.17 -6.94 6.50
C PHE A 229 -10.74 -5.67 5.86
N LYS A 230 -10.12 -4.50 6.10
CA LYS A 230 -10.51 -3.24 5.44
C LYS A 230 -9.83 -3.05 4.09
N ASP A 231 -8.74 -3.77 3.83
CA ASP A 231 -7.98 -3.64 2.60
C ASP A 231 -8.52 -4.62 1.53
N PRO A 232 -9.08 -4.14 0.40
CA PRO A 232 -9.61 -5.01 -0.65
C PRO A 232 -8.55 -5.93 -1.27
N TYR A 233 -7.27 -5.54 -1.27
CA TYR A 233 -6.19 -6.37 -1.83
C TYR A 233 -6.04 -7.70 -1.11
N ASN A 234 -6.28 -7.74 0.20
CA ASN A 234 -6.15 -8.96 0.99
C ASN A 234 -7.18 -10.02 0.59
N TYR A 235 -8.40 -9.61 0.20
CA TYR A 235 -9.41 -10.56 -0.29
C TYR A 235 -9.01 -11.18 -1.63
N PHE A 236 -8.40 -10.39 -2.52
CA PHE A 236 -7.88 -10.90 -3.80
C PHE A 236 -6.72 -11.87 -3.58
N ASP A 237 -5.85 -11.61 -2.60
CA ASP A 237 -4.75 -12.50 -2.22
C ASP A 237 -5.29 -13.86 -1.73
N TRP A 238 -6.26 -13.84 -0.81
CA TRP A 238 -6.93 -15.05 -0.32
C TRP A 238 -7.64 -15.83 -1.42
N LEU A 239 -8.36 -15.13 -2.30
CA LEU A 239 -9.05 -15.77 -3.42
C LEU A 239 -8.05 -16.49 -4.34
N GLY A 240 -6.93 -15.85 -4.69
CA GLY A 240 -5.88 -16.47 -5.50
C GLY A 240 -5.28 -17.72 -4.84
N LEU A 241 -4.97 -17.66 -3.54
CA LEU A 241 -4.43 -18.78 -2.79
C LEU A 241 -5.42 -19.94 -2.70
N ILE A 242 -6.67 -19.69 -2.33
CA ILE A 242 -7.71 -20.72 -2.19
C ILE A 242 -8.00 -21.40 -3.54
N LEU A 243 -8.15 -20.62 -4.62
CA LEU A 243 -8.40 -21.16 -5.96
C LEU A 243 -7.27 -22.09 -6.39
N THR A 244 -6.02 -21.71 -6.13
CA THR A 244 -4.84 -22.50 -6.50
C THR A 244 -4.70 -23.75 -5.63
N PHE A 245 -5.01 -23.64 -4.34
CA PHE A 245 -5.02 -24.77 -3.42
C PHE A 245 -6.06 -25.82 -3.83
N LEU A 246 -7.23 -25.38 -4.27
CA LEU A 246 -8.33 -26.25 -4.71
C LEU A 246 -8.00 -27.01 -6.01
N VAL A 247 -7.01 -26.58 -6.80
CA VAL A 247 -6.54 -27.34 -7.98
C VAL A 247 -5.95 -28.70 -7.57
N ILE A 248 -5.32 -28.81 -6.41
CA ILE A 248 -4.64 -30.02 -5.94
C ILE A 248 -5.63 -31.20 -5.75
N PRO A 249 -6.70 -31.08 -4.93
CA PRO A 249 -7.67 -32.17 -4.78
C PRO A 249 -8.46 -32.45 -6.07
N LEU A 250 -8.75 -31.43 -6.88
CA LEU A 250 -9.44 -31.61 -8.17
C LEU A 250 -8.60 -32.42 -9.15
N ARG A 251 -7.27 -32.28 -9.11
CA ARG A 251 -6.34 -33.08 -9.90
C ARG A 251 -6.33 -34.54 -9.48
N LEU A 252 -6.40 -34.82 -8.17
CA LEU A 252 -6.52 -36.19 -7.65
C LEU A 252 -7.84 -36.84 -8.06
N ALA A 253 -8.93 -36.06 -8.09
CA ALA A 253 -10.25 -36.50 -8.54
C ALA A 253 -10.40 -36.60 -10.08
N LYS A 254 -9.36 -36.24 -10.86
CA LYS A 254 -9.32 -36.27 -12.33
C LYS A 254 -10.48 -35.50 -13.01
N VAL A 255 -10.95 -34.42 -12.39
CA VAL A 255 -12.06 -33.61 -12.91
C VAL A 255 -11.54 -32.60 -13.94
N LYS A 256 -12.15 -32.54 -15.14
CA LYS A 256 -11.76 -31.60 -16.23
C LYS A 256 -11.83 -30.12 -15.82
N PHE A 257 -12.74 -29.78 -14.91
CA PHE A 257 -12.91 -28.42 -14.37
C PHE A 257 -11.66 -27.87 -13.65
N GLN A 258 -10.68 -28.72 -13.31
CA GLN A 258 -9.41 -28.30 -12.72
C GLN A 258 -8.72 -27.19 -13.52
N TRP A 259 -8.78 -27.22 -14.86
CA TRP A 259 -8.05 -26.28 -15.72
C TRP A 259 -8.69 -24.89 -15.73
N SER A 260 -10.01 -24.81 -15.70
CA SER A 260 -10.73 -23.54 -15.56
C SER A 260 -10.41 -22.87 -14.23
N LEU A 261 -10.43 -23.65 -13.15
CA LEU A 261 -10.09 -23.16 -11.81
C LEU A 261 -8.62 -22.75 -11.70
N ALA A 262 -7.72 -23.55 -12.28
CA ALA A 262 -6.29 -23.25 -12.35
C ALA A 262 -6.02 -21.96 -13.15
N GLY A 263 -6.70 -21.74 -14.27
CA GLY A 263 -6.59 -20.50 -15.04
C GLY A 263 -7.03 -19.28 -14.24
N LEU A 264 -8.13 -19.38 -13.51
CA LEU A 264 -8.62 -18.30 -12.65
C LEU A 264 -7.67 -18.03 -11.47
N GLY A 265 -7.25 -19.07 -10.77
CA GLY A 265 -6.28 -18.95 -9.67
C GLY A 265 -4.93 -18.39 -10.14
N TYR A 266 -4.45 -18.83 -11.31
CA TYR A 266 -3.24 -18.31 -11.94
C TYR A 266 -3.34 -16.80 -12.18
N LEU A 267 -4.45 -16.33 -12.77
CA LEU A 267 -4.67 -14.90 -13.01
C LEU A 267 -4.62 -14.10 -11.70
N PHE A 268 -5.33 -14.54 -10.66
CA PHE A 268 -5.34 -13.84 -9.36
C PHE A 268 -3.96 -13.81 -8.69
N ASN A 269 -3.16 -14.89 -8.77
CA ASN A 269 -1.78 -14.86 -8.27
C ASN A 269 -0.90 -13.86 -9.02
N PHE A 270 -1.10 -13.67 -10.34
CA PHE A 270 -0.41 -12.64 -11.09
C PHE A 270 -0.87 -11.23 -10.70
N LEU A 271 -2.17 -11.02 -10.47
CA LEU A 271 -2.70 -9.74 -9.99
C LEU A 271 -2.12 -9.35 -8.62
N ARG A 272 -1.86 -10.33 -7.73
CA ARG A 272 -1.18 -10.11 -6.45
C ARG A 272 0.22 -9.52 -6.59
N LEU A 273 0.89 -9.66 -7.74
CA LEU A 273 2.17 -8.99 -8.01
C LEU A 273 2.05 -7.45 -7.88
N PHE A 274 0.87 -6.88 -8.15
CA PHE A 274 0.63 -5.44 -7.97
C PHE A 274 0.78 -4.98 -6.52
N LYS A 275 0.71 -5.85 -5.51
CA LYS A 275 1.02 -5.51 -4.10
C LYS A 275 2.47 -5.06 -3.94
N PHE A 276 3.39 -5.62 -4.73
CA PHE A 276 4.81 -5.26 -4.74
C PHE A 276 5.13 -4.03 -5.61
N SER A 277 4.14 -3.42 -6.26
CA SER A 277 4.35 -2.21 -7.06
C SER A 277 4.96 -1.04 -6.28
N CYS A 278 4.77 -1.03 -4.95
CA CYS A 278 5.37 -0.05 -4.03
C CYS A 278 6.91 -0.10 -3.96
N VAL A 279 7.57 -1.10 -4.56
CA VAL A 279 9.05 -1.14 -4.67
C VAL A 279 9.55 0.10 -5.40
N SER A 280 8.85 0.51 -6.45
CA SER A 280 9.16 1.70 -7.24
C SER A 280 8.13 2.80 -7.01
N ARG A 281 8.61 4.04 -6.88
CA ARG A 281 7.75 5.22 -6.68
C ARG A 281 6.76 5.44 -7.83
N THR A 282 7.21 5.22 -9.06
CA THR A 282 6.36 5.42 -10.25
C THR A 282 5.31 4.32 -10.33
N THR A 283 5.73 3.06 -10.26
CA THR A 283 4.85 1.89 -10.38
C THR A 283 3.80 1.85 -9.27
N GLY A 284 4.17 2.08 -8.01
CA GLY A 284 3.23 2.08 -6.88
C GLY A 284 2.20 3.21 -6.96
N LEU A 285 2.57 4.36 -7.51
CA LEU A 285 1.61 5.42 -7.79
C LEU A 285 0.60 5.00 -8.86
N TYR A 286 1.09 4.40 -9.95
CA TYR A 286 0.23 3.97 -11.05
C TYR A 286 -0.79 2.91 -10.61
N THR A 287 -0.36 1.88 -9.89
CA THR A 287 -1.25 0.80 -9.44
C THR A 287 -2.34 1.30 -8.50
N LYS A 288 -2.00 2.17 -7.53
CA LYS A 288 -3.00 2.76 -6.63
C LYS A 288 -3.96 3.69 -7.34
N THR A 289 -3.46 4.47 -8.29
CA THR A 289 -4.31 5.34 -9.11
C THR A 289 -5.27 4.52 -9.94
N LEU A 290 -4.78 3.43 -10.57
CA LEU A 290 -5.59 2.49 -11.34
C LEU A 290 -6.65 1.81 -10.46
N ALA A 291 -6.30 1.34 -9.27
CA ALA A 291 -7.27 0.73 -8.36
C ALA A 291 -8.34 1.74 -7.87
N LYS A 292 -7.93 2.98 -7.56
CA LYS A 292 -8.85 4.06 -7.20
C LYS A 292 -9.81 4.37 -8.35
N ILE A 293 -9.30 4.44 -9.58
CA ILE A 293 -10.08 4.61 -10.80
C ILE A 293 -11.13 3.49 -10.96
N ILE A 294 -10.71 2.22 -10.83
CA ILE A 294 -11.61 1.07 -10.98
C ILE A 294 -12.70 1.11 -9.91
N TYR A 295 -12.33 1.30 -8.65
CA TYR A 295 -13.32 1.24 -7.56
C TYR A 295 -14.25 2.46 -7.52
N ARG A 296 -13.74 3.68 -7.73
CA ARG A 296 -14.52 4.90 -7.57
C ARG A 296 -15.30 5.25 -8.84
N ASP A 297 -14.64 5.21 -9.98
CA ASP A 297 -15.17 5.82 -11.21
C ASP A 297 -15.86 4.75 -12.07
N MET A 298 -15.22 3.58 -12.24
CA MET A 298 -15.78 2.51 -13.06
C MET A 298 -17.04 1.87 -12.46
N ILE A 299 -17.16 1.78 -11.13
CA ILE A 299 -18.41 1.30 -10.50
C ILE A 299 -19.57 2.29 -10.71
N ARG A 300 -19.33 3.60 -10.51
CA ARG A 300 -20.37 4.63 -10.71
C ARG A 300 -20.82 4.72 -12.16
N PHE A 301 -19.85 4.71 -13.08
CA PHE A 301 -20.10 4.63 -14.51
C PHE A 301 -20.84 3.34 -14.86
N GLY A 302 -20.40 2.20 -14.32
CA GLY A 302 -20.95 0.88 -14.56
C GLY A 302 -22.44 0.78 -14.23
N VAL A 303 -22.91 1.44 -13.16
CA VAL A 303 -24.34 1.48 -12.82
C VAL A 303 -25.17 2.22 -13.88
N VAL A 304 -24.74 3.42 -14.29
CA VAL A 304 -25.43 4.19 -15.33
C VAL A 304 -25.40 3.45 -16.66
N PHE A 305 -24.23 2.91 -17.02
CA PHE A 305 -24.05 2.08 -18.20
C PHE A 305 -24.99 0.88 -18.18
N PHE A 306 -25.08 0.15 -17.06
CA PHE A 306 -25.90 -1.06 -16.96
C PHE A 306 -27.39 -0.79 -17.17
N ILE A 307 -27.93 0.32 -16.64
CA ILE A 307 -29.33 0.71 -16.84
C ILE A 307 -29.62 0.98 -18.32
N VAL A 308 -28.78 1.80 -18.96
CA VAL A 308 -28.90 2.13 -20.38
C VAL A 308 -28.73 0.88 -21.24
N PHE A 309 -27.69 0.09 -20.95
CA PHE A 309 -27.33 -1.13 -21.66
C PHE A 309 -28.46 -2.17 -21.65
N LEU A 310 -29.07 -2.44 -20.49
CA LEU A 310 -30.20 -3.37 -20.41
C LEU A 310 -31.42 -2.87 -21.19
N GLY A 311 -31.72 -1.56 -21.12
CA GLY A 311 -32.81 -0.96 -21.88
C GLY A 311 -32.63 -1.11 -23.39
N PHE A 312 -31.43 -0.82 -23.89
CA PHE A 312 -31.11 -0.97 -25.31
C PHE A 312 -31.06 -2.44 -25.76
N CYS A 313 -30.46 -3.35 -25.00
CA CYS A 313 -30.46 -4.77 -25.32
C CYS A 313 -31.89 -5.35 -25.34
N GLY A 314 -32.74 -4.92 -24.41
CA GLY A 314 -34.15 -5.32 -24.38
C GLY A 314 -34.93 -4.81 -25.59
N ALA A 315 -34.78 -3.53 -25.93
CA ALA A 315 -35.43 -2.93 -27.11
C ALA A 315 -34.98 -3.59 -28.42
N LEU A 316 -33.67 -3.85 -28.55
CA LEU A 316 -33.10 -4.54 -29.69
C LEU A 316 -33.64 -5.97 -29.81
N PHE A 317 -33.67 -6.74 -28.72
CA PHE A 317 -34.20 -8.10 -28.70
C PHE A 317 -35.66 -8.17 -29.14
N MET A 318 -36.52 -7.27 -28.65
CA MET A 318 -37.92 -7.21 -29.05
C MET A 318 -38.10 -6.85 -30.53
N THR A 319 -37.28 -5.94 -31.05
CA THR A 319 -37.33 -5.52 -32.46
C THR A 319 -36.87 -6.63 -33.40
N LEU A 320 -35.82 -7.36 -33.02
CA LEU A 320 -35.33 -8.51 -33.77
C LEU A 320 -36.37 -9.64 -33.81
N LYS A 321 -37.04 -9.90 -32.68
CA LYS A 321 -38.15 -10.86 -32.61
C LYS A 321 -39.32 -10.47 -33.51
N ALA A 322 -39.62 -9.17 -33.62
CA ALA A 322 -40.70 -8.68 -34.49
C ALA A 322 -40.39 -8.84 -35.99
N THR A 323 -39.13 -9.09 -36.36
CA THR A 323 -38.67 -9.17 -37.76
C THR A 323 -38.44 -10.62 -38.22
N ASP A 324 -38.76 -11.62 -37.39
CA ASP A 324 -38.56 -13.07 -37.64
C ASP A 324 -37.09 -13.49 -37.93
N ASN A 325 -36.14 -12.59 -37.69
CA ASN A 325 -34.69 -12.81 -37.81
C ASN A 325 -34.10 -13.48 -36.55
N GLN A 326 -34.78 -14.52 -36.06
CA GLN A 326 -34.46 -15.16 -34.78
C GLN A 326 -33.12 -15.92 -34.82
N ASP A 327 -32.59 -16.20 -36.01
CA ASP A 327 -31.39 -17.01 -36.23
C ASP A 327 -30.06 -16.29 -35.98
N LEU A 328 -30.04 -14.95 -35.93
CA LEU A 328 -28.80 -14.15 -35.78
C LEU A 328 -28.31 -14.05 -34.33
N PHE A 329 -29.23 -14.05 -33.35
CA PHE A 329 -28.89 -14.00 -31.92
C PHE A 329 -29.77 -14.98 -31.12
N LEU A 330 -29.37 -16.26 -31.15
CA LEU A 330 -30.08 -17.43 -30.60
C LEU A 330 -30.56 -17.32 -29.13
N SER A 331 -30.03 -16.36 -28.35
CA SER A 331 -30.46 -16.09 -26.96
C SER A 331 -30.22 -14.62 -26.60
N TYR A 332 -31.03 -14.08 -25.69
CA TYR A 332 -30.84 -12.75 -25.10
C TYR A 332 -29.42 -12.57 -24.52
N GLY A 333 -28.84 -13.63 -23.94
CA GLY A 333 -27.46 -13.59 -23.42
C GLY A 333 -26.40 -13.42 -24.51
N TRP A 334 -26.58 -14.04 -25.67
CA TRP A 334 -25.69 -13.87 -26.82
C TRP A 334 -25.79 -12.47 -27.41
N LEU A 335 -26.99 -11.90 -27.46
CA LEU A 335 -27.20 -10.50 -27.85
C LEU A 335 -26.49 -9.53 -26.91
N MET A 336 -26.60 -9.74 -25.60
CA MET A 336 -25.88 -8.92 -24.61
C MET A 336 -24.36 -9.04 -24.80
N LEU A 337 -23.84 -10.25 -25.01
CA LEU A 337 -22.41 -10.45 -25.24
C LEU A 337 -21.94 -9.75 -26.52
N ALA A 338 -22.72 -9.82 -27.60
CA ALA A 338 -22.45 -9.10 -28.83
C ALA A 338 -22.49 -7.58 -28.64
N ALA A 339 -23.44 -7.07 -27.86
CA ALA A 339 -23.56 -5.63 -27.57
C ALA A 339 -22.40 -5.09 -26.69
N VAL A 340 -21.90 -5.89 -25.74
CA VAL A 340 -20.68 -5.56 -24.98
C VAL A 340 -19.45 -5.62 -25.88
N ARG A 341 -19.37 -6.63 -26.75
CA ARG A 341 -18.26 -6.77 -27.71
C ARG A 341 -18.20 -5.57 -28.66
N ALA A 342 -19.34 -5.14 -29.21
CA ALA A 342 -19.43 -3.96 -30.08
C ALA A 342 -18.95 -2.67 -29.37
N LEU A 343 -19.22 -2.54 -28.07
CA LEU A 343 -18.71 -1.42 -27.27
C LEU A 343 -17.17 -1.48 -27.13
N VAL A 344 -16.62 -2.64 -26.78
CA VAL A 344 -15.18 -2.80 -26.50
C VAL A 344 -14.36 -2.73 -27.79
N GLU A 345 -14.80 -3.38 -28.86
CA GLU A 345 -14.11 -3.44 -30.13
C GLU A 345 -14.31 -2.17 -30.98
N GLN A 346 -15.25 -1.29 -30.59
CA GLN A 346 -15.68 -0.12 -31.38
C GLN A 346 -16.08 -0.48 -32.82
N GLN A 347 -16.44 -1.74 -33.05
CA GLN A 347 -16.85 -2.25 -34.34
C GLN A 347 -18.38 -2.44 -34.38
N PRO A 348 -18.98 -2.31 -35.58
CA PRO A 348 -20.39 -2.60 -35.77
C PRO A 348 -20.73 -4.02 -35.28
N ALA A 349 -21.86 -4.18 -34.58
CA ALA A 349 -22.29 -5.47 -34.03
C ALA A 349 -22.52 -6.54 -35.12
N GLU A 350 -22.78 -6.10 -36.35
CA GLU A 350 -22.82 -6.94 -37.54
C GLU A 350 -22.39 -6.11 -38.77
N GLU A 351 -21.69 -6.73 -39.73
CA GLU A 351 -21.21 -6.01 -40.93
C GLU A 351 -22.34 -5.75 -41.95
N ASP A 352 -23.40 -6.56 -41.91
CA ASP A 352 -24.47 -6.55 -42.90
C ASP A 352 -25.81 -6.09 -42.31
N TYR A 353 -25.95 -4.78 -42.15
CA TYR A 353 -27.16 -4.17 -41.60
C TYR A 353 -28.38 -4.26 -42.52
N SER A 354 -28.21 -4.72 -43.76
CA SER A 354 -29.27 -4.84 -44.76
C SER A 354 -30.38 -5.82 -44.35
N LYS A 355 -30.07 -6.75 -43.44
CA LYS A 355 -30.99 -7.77 -42.94
C LYS A 355 -31.95 -7.25 -41.86
N PHE A 356 -31.70 -6.06 -41.31
CA PHE A 356 -32.48 -5.50 -40.21
C PHE A 356 -33.59 -4.56 -40.66
N ASN A 357 -34.69 -4.56 -39.92
CA ASN A 357 -35.74 -3.57 -40.09
C ASN A 357 -35.20 -2.16 -39.75
N TRP A 358 -35.76 -1.12 -40.39
CA TRP A 358 -35.32 0.27 -40.20
C TRP A 358 -35.32 0.69 -38.72
N LEU A 359 -36.27 0.16 -37.93
CA LEU A 359 -36.38 0.43 -36.49
C LEU A 359 -35.21 -0.20 -35.70
N ALA A 360 -34.77 -1.41 -36.07
CA ALA A 360 -33.60 -2.04 -35.46
C ALA A 360 -32.32 -1.26 -35.79
N ILE A 361 -32.17 -0.83 -37.05
CA ILE A 361 -31.05 0.02 -37.48
C ILE A 361 -31.02 1.31 -36.68
N LEU A 362 -32.18 1.95 -36.48
CA LEU A 362 -32.29 3.18 -35.69
C LEU A 362 -31.92 2.95 -34.21
N ILE A 363 -32.37 1.86 -33.60
CA ILE A 363 -32.01 1.51 -32.21
C ILE A 363 -30.50 1.25 -32.08
N ILE A 364 -29.90 0.51 -33.01
CA ILE A 364 -28.45 0.23 -33.03
C ILE A 364 -27.67 1.53 -33.19
N LEU A 365 -28.07 2.40 -34.11
CA LEU A 365 -27.42 3.68 -34.35
C LEU A 365 -27.53 4.61 -33.12
N ALA A 366 -28.70 4.67 -32.49
CA ALA A 366 -28.91 5.41 -31.26
C ALA A 366 -28.07 4.84 -30.10
N TYR A 367 -27.99 3.52 -29.97
CA TYR A 367 -27.13 2.86 -28.99
C TYR A 367 -25.65 3.18 -29.20
N MET A 368 -25.14 3.01 -30.42
CA MET A 368 -23.74 3.31 -30.76
C MET A 368 -23.41 4.78 -30.54
N ALA A 369 -24.30 5.70 -30.93
CA ALA A 369 -24.12 7.15 -30.71
C ALA A 369 -24.08 7.49 -29.21
N MET A 370 -25.03 6.98 -28.41
CA MET A 370 -25.08 7.25 -26.97
C MET A 370 -23.85 6.70 -26.25
N VAL A 371 -23.46 5.46 -26.56
CA VAL A 371 -22.36 4.79 -25.85
C VAL A 371 -20.99 5.37 -26.25
N ILE A 372 -20.75 5.59 -27.55
CA ILE A 372 -19.46 6.11 -28.03
C ILE A 372 -19.32 7.61 -27.74
N VAL A 373 -20.35 8.42 -28.02
CA VAL A 373 -20.24 9.88 -27.97
C VAL A 373 -20.43 10.44 -26.56
N ILE A 374 -21.30 9.86 -25.74
CA ILE A 374 -21.61 10.43 -24.42
C ILE A 374 -20.92 9.63 -23.32
N LEU A 375 -21.12 8.31 -23.27
CA LEU A 375 -20.65 7.51 -22.13
C LEU A 375 -19.13 7.39 -22.09
N LEU A 376 -18.47 7.12 -23.23
CA LEU A 376 -17.01 7.00 -23.25
C LEU A 376 -16.31 8.34 -22.97
N ASN A 377 -16.82 9.44 -23.53
CA ASN A 377 -16.25 10.78 -23.32
C ASN A 377 -16.39 11.24 -21.86
N VAL A 378 -17.54 10.98 -21.22
CA VAL A 378 -17.73 11.26 -19.79
C VAL A 378 -16.82 10.38 -18.94
N LEU A 379 -16.66 9.10 -19.29
CA LEU A 379 -15.74 8.20 -18.59
C LEU A 379 -14.31 8.72 -18.68
N ILE A 380 -13.82 9.07 -19.87
CA ILE A 380 -12.46 9.61 -20.06
C ILE A 380 -12.26 10.88 -19.24
N ALA A 381 -13.25 11.77 -19.19
CA ALA A 381 -13.19 12.98 -18.36
C ALA A 381 -13.03 12.64 -16.86
N GLN A 382 -13.83 11.72 -16.34
CA GLN A 382 -13.74 11.27 -14.94
C GLN A 382 -12.40 10.62 -14.62
N LEU A 383 -11.91 9.76 -15.54
CA LEU A 383 -10.59 9.12 -15.41
C LEU A 383 -9.46 10.16 -15.36
N SER A 384 -9.53 11.18 -16.21
CA SER A 384 -8.55 12.27 -16.28
C SER A 384 -8.50 13.07 -14.97
N ASP A 385 -9.67 13.44 -14.43
CA ASP A 385 -9.76 14.17 -13.17
C ASP A 385 -9.20 13.37 -11.99
N THR A 386 -9.59 12.09 -11.87
CA THR A 386 -9.08 11.22 -10.81
C THR A 386 -7.57 10.98 -10.94
N TYR A 387 -7.06 10.83 -12.17
CA TYR A 387 -5.63 10.70 -12.41
C TYR A 387 -4.85 11.96 -11.99
N SER A 388 -5.36 13.15 -12.31
CA SER A 388 -4.79 14.43 -11.89
C SER A 388 -4.79 14.58 -10.36
N GLU A 389 -5.90 14.22 -9.70
CA GLU A 389 -6.03 14.22 -8.24
C GLU A 389 -5.00 13.28 -7.57
N ALA A 390 -4.84 12.08 -8.14
CA ALA A 390 -3.88 11.09 -7.64
C ALA A 390 -2.44 11.55 -7.83
N LYS A 391 -2.10 12.14 -9.00
CA LYS A 391 -0.78 12.71 -9.27
C LYS A 391 -0.42 13.82 -8.27
N ARG A 392 -1.37 14.68 -7.90
CA ARG A 392 -1.18 15.73 -6.88
C ARG A 392 -0.87 15.16 -5.49
N ASN A 393 -1.52 14.06 -5.11
CA ASN A 393 -1.34 13.42 -3.80
C ASN A 393 -0.24 12.35 -3.77
N ALA A 394 0.41 12.07 -4.90
CA ALA A 394 1.38 10.99 -5.08
C ALA A 394 2.53 10.97 -4.05
N LYS A 395 3.15 12.14 -3.81
CA LYS A 395 4.30 12.25 -2.88
C LYS A 395 3.90 11.86 -1.45
N LEU A 396 2.73 12.33 -1.02
CA LEU A 396 2.19 12.04 0.31
C LEU A 396 1.87 10.54 0.42
N GLN A 397 1.15 9.99 -0.56
CA GLN A 397 0.76 8.57 -0.54
C GLN A 397 1.97 7.65 -0.54
N TYR A 398 2.97 7.95 -1.37
CA TYR A 398 4.23 7.19 -1.40
C TYR A 398 4.96 7.20 -0.04
N SER A 399 4.90 8.32 0.68
CA SER A 399 5.50 8.43 2.02
C SER A 399 4.73 7.58 3.03
N ILE A 400 3.39 7.60 2.99
CA ILE A 400 2.53 6.75 3.84
C ILE A 400 2.81 5.27 3.57
N ASP A 401 2.93 4.88 2.31
CA ASP A 401 3.13 3.48 1.93
C ASP A 401 4.47 2.95 2.46
N ARG A 402 5.54 3.73 2.33
CA ARG A 402 6.84 3.39 2.92
C ARG A 402 6.76 3.30 4.45
N MET A 403 6.03 4.20 5.12
CA MET A 403 5.82 4.11 6.57
C MET A 403 5.16 2.80 6.96
N VAL A 404 4.06 2.44 6.29
CA VAL A 404 3.31 1.21 6.59
C VAL A 404 4.17 -0.02 6.32
N ILE A 405 4.88 -0.08 5.19
CA ILE A 405 5.76 -1.21 4.86
C ILE A 405 6.90 -1.33 5.88
N VAL A 406 7.60 -0.24 6.18
CA VAL A 406 8.72 -0.23 7.13
C VAL A 406 8.27 -0.64 8.53
N THR A 407 7.17 -0.08 9.03
CA THR A 407 6.63 -0.43 10.35
C THR A 407 6.07 -1.86 10.41
N ARG A 408 5.60 -2.41 9.29
CA ARG A 408 5.25 -3.83 9.20
C ARG A 408 6.48 -4.74 9.27
N LEU A 409 7.55 -4.39 8.55
CA LEU A 409 8.83 -5.12 8.52
C LEU A 409 9.60 -5.05 9.85
N GLU A 410 9.47 -3.95 10.59
CA GLU A 410 10.04 -3.78 11.93
C GLU A 410 9.60 -4.87 12.90
N HIS A 411 8.36 -5.31 12.74
CA HIS A 411 7.68 -6.19 13.66
C HIS A 411 7.84 -7.63 13.18
N SER A 412 8.78 -8.36 13.79
CA SER A 412 8.98 -9.79 13.58
C SER A 412 8.51 -10.57 14.81
N ARG A 413 7.81 -11.70 14.62
CA ARG A 413 7.37 -12.60 15.72
C ARG A 413 8.56 -13.09 16.55
N PHE A 414 9.72 -13.26 15.91
CA PHE A 414 10.91 -13.71 16.58
C PHE A 414 11.66 -12.52 17.18
N ALA A 415 11.77 -12.53 18.51
CA ALA A 415 12.38 -11.46 19.29
C ALA A 415 13.80 -11.08 18.82
N ARG A 416 14.58 -12.04 18.28
CA ARG A 416 15.94 -11.83 17.75
C ARG A 416 15.98 -11.10 16.39
N PHE A 417 14.90 -11.14 15.63
CA PHE A 417 14.80 -10.54 14.29
C PHE A 417 14.00 -9.24 14.29
N ASN A 418 13.73 -8.65 15.46
CA ASN A 418 13.05 -7.37 15.55
C ASN A 418 13.98 -6.25 15.02
N LEU A 419 13.68 -5.76 13.82
CA LEU A 419 14.49 -4.76 13.13
C LEU A 419 14.40 -3.38 13.79
N ARG A 420 13.31 -3.11 14.52
CA ARG A 420 13.12 -1.86 15.29
C ARG A 420 14.20 -1.71 16.37
N VAL A 421 14.44 -2.76 17.16
CA VAL A 421 15.48 -2.76 18.19
C VAL A 421 16.87 -2.81 17.58
N LYS A 422 17.08 -3.69 16.58
CA LYS A 422 18.41 -3.91 15.98
C LYS A 422 18.98 -2.67 15.30
N HIS A 423 18.13 -1.90 14.62
CA HIS A 423 18.54 -0.73 13.86
C HIS A 423 18.14 0.60 14.50
N TYR A 424 17.76 0.58 15.77
CA TYR A 424 17.47 1.79 16.55
C TYR A 424 18.68 2.73 16.58
N GLN A 425 18.39 4.01 16.46
CA GLN A 425 19.31 5.13 16.55
C GLN A 425 18.55 6.29 17.19
N GLU A 426 19.16 6.94 18.18
CA GLU A 426 18.50 7.99 18.97
C GLU A 426 18.24 9.26 18.16
N GLY A 427 19.16 9.61 17.29
CA GLY A 427 19.08 10.77 16.40
C GLY A 427 20.18 10.76 15.35
N ASP A 428 20.18 11.77 14.48
CA ASP A 428 21.20 11.91 13.45
C ASP A 428 21.34 13.36 13.01
N ARG A 429 22.56 13.71 12.58
CA ARG A 429 22.91 15.05 12.11
C ARG A 429 22.83 15.09 10.59
N VAL A 430 22.09 16.05 10.07
CA VAL A 430 21.84 16.16 8.62
C VAL A 430 22.17 17.57 8.18
N SER A 431 23.02 17.68 7.15
CA SER A 431 23.33 18.98 6.53
C SER A 431 22.12 19.54 5.80
N GLU A 432 22.01 20.86 5.75
CA GLU A 432 20.96 21.56 4.99
C GLU A 432 20.90 21.11 3.53
N THR A 433 22.07 20.89 2.89
CA THR A 433 22.19 20.39 1.51
C THR A 433 21.54 19.03 1.28
N THR A 434 21.42 18.20 2.32
CA THR A 434 20.80 16.88 2.27
C THR A 434 19.28 16.97 2.49
N LEU A 435 18.80 17.97 3.22
CA LEU A 435 17.37 18.20 3.46
C LEU A 435 16.62 18.74 2.24
N VAL A 436 17.32 19.45 1.35
CA VAL A 436 16.75 20.02 0.11
C VAL A 436 16.55 18.96 -0.98
N LYS A 437 17.27 17.82 -0.92
CA LYS A 437 17.15 16.69 -1.86
C LYS A 437 16.00 15.76 -1.49
#